data_AF-A0A4Y8ZT03-F1
#
_entry.id   AF-A0A4Y8ZT03-F1
#
_cell.length_a   1.000
_cell.length_b   1.000
_cell.length_c   1.000
_cell.angle_alpha   90.00
_cell.angle_beta   90.00
_cell.angle_gamma   90.00
#
_symmetry.space_group_name_H-M   'P 1'
#
loop_
_entity.id
_entity.type
_entity.pdbx_description
1 polymer ?
#
loop_
_entity_poly.entity_id
_entity_poly.type
_entity_poly.pdbx_seq_one_letter_code
_entity_poly.pdbx_strand_id
1 'polypeptide(L)'
;MADADRDAMLRDMAANRGCRLVKSRRRTPGVGDYGRYGLRDAASGADVFGISGDGLTATPEEVEAFLRKGLVSDWKSSLDVAAPARPSRRSRGPERSEPEQAAPAARSRGRTNSPAPPPRNRPALRIVGREAEPLSPTPPPPPPAPAPARPILKIREARPADAAGLAALVGEDGVAGRLAALRKAGEPPLVADEGGVIVGCAAFHVVPLLQHAAPLGRITFLMVAPAARRRGIGRALVEEAEARLIETGCGRLEAPAEIELGAAPDFFRRLGWSRSAYLYDRAAEGGQSAD
;
A
#
# COMPACT_ATOMS: atom_id res chain seq x y z
N MET A 1 11.52 -3.75 -7.88
CA MET A 1 10.28 -4.46 -7.48
C MET A 1 10.43 -5.91 -7.89
N ALA A 2 10.03 -6.89 -7.08
CA ALA A 2 10.08 -8.29 -7.51
C ALA A 2 8.85 -8.63 -8.37
N ASP A 3 8.98 -9.62 -9.26
CA ASP A 3 7.88 -10.05 -10.15
C ASP A 3 6.61 -10.45 -9.39
N ALA A 4 6.76 -11.00 -8.17
CA ALA A 4 5.64 -11.35 -7.30
C ALA A 4 4.90 -10.12 -6.75
N ASP A 5 5.61 -9.04 -6.42
CA ASP A 5 5.00 -7.79 -5.94
C ASP A 5 4.24 -7.11 -7.09
N ARG A 6 4.83 -7.11 -8.28
CA ARG A 6 4.23 -6.58 -9.50
C ARG A 6 3.02 -7.40 -9.95
N ASP A 7 3.08 -8.73 -9.85
CA ASP A 7 1.93 -9.62 -10.06
C ASP A 7 0.77 -9.30 -9.11
N ALA A 8 1.06 -8.97 -7.84
CA ALA A 8 0.04 -8.55 -6.89
C ALA A 8 -0.57 -7.20 -7.27
N MET A 9 0.27 -6.20 -7.56
CA MET A 9 -0.16 -4.86 -7.98
C MET A 9 -1.06 -4.89 -9.22
N LEU A 10 -0.66 -5.61 -10.29
CA LEU A 10 -1.45 -5.69 -11.52
C LEU A 10 -2.78 -6.44 -11.32
N ARG A 11 -2.82 -7.41 -10.40
CA ARG A 11 -4.05 -8.14 -10.06
C ARG A 11 -5.04 -7.27 -9.29
N ASP A 12 -4.56 -6.46 -8.37
CA ASP A 12 -5.34 -5.42 -7.68
C ASP A 12 -5.87 -4.36 -8.65
N MET A 13 -5.00 -3.84 -9.54
CA MET A 13 -5.39 -2.85 -10.55
C MET A 13 -6.44 -3.40 -11.53
N ALA A 14 -6.34 -4.68 -11.92
CA ALA A 14 -7.35 -5.34 -12.72
C ALA A 14 -8.68 -5.50 -11.95
N ALA A 15 -8.65 -5.99 -10.72
CA ALA A 15 -9.85 -6.21 -9.91
C ALA A 15 -10.64 -4.90 -9.69
N ASN A 16 -9.95 -3.79 -9.46
CA ASN A 16 -10.55 -2.45 -9.33
C ASN A 16 -11.26 -1.96 -10.61
N ARG A 17 -11.04 -2.60 -11.76
CA ARG A 17 -11.69 -2.32 -13.06
C ARG A 17 -12.73 -3.36 -13.45
N GLY A 18 -13.18 -4.18 -12.52
CA GLY A 18 -14.02 -5.33 -12.83
C GLY A 18 -13.32 -6.35 -13.74
N CYS A 19 -11.98 -6.33 -13.82
CA CYS A 19 -11.19 -7.21 -14.67
C CYS A 19 -10.44 -8.27 -13.85
N ARG A 20 -10.05 -9.36 -14.51
CA ARG A 20 -9.22 -10.43 -13.97
C ARG A 20 -7.90 -10.47 -14.73
N LEU A 21 -6.79 -10.32 -14.00
CA LEU A 21 -5.45 -10.50 -14.56
C LEU A 21 -5.21 -11.98 -14.89
N VAL A 22 -4.82 -12.25 -16.12
CA VAL A 22 -4.32 -13.54 -16.61
C VAL A 22 -2.81 -13.40 -16.83
N LYS A 23 -2.03 -14.40 -16.40
CA LYS A 23 -0.57 -14.49 -16.61
C LYS A 23 -0.24 -15.82 -17.26
N SER A 24 0.77 -15.86 -18.12
CA SER A 24 1.18 -17.09 -18.80
C SER A 24 1.58 -18.18 -17.80
N ARG A 25 1.26 -19.42 -18.17
CA ARG A 25 1.65 -20.63 -17.43
C ARG A 25 2.99 -21.21 -17.90
N ARG A 26 3.59 -20.67 -18.98
CA ARG A 26 4.90 -21.09 -19.48
C ARG A 26 5.99 -20.69 -18.48
N ARG A 27 7.01 -21.54 -18.34
CA ARG A 27 8.15 -21.32 -17.42
C ARG A 27 9.51 -21.29 -18.13
N THR A 28 9.52 -21.38 -19.46
CA THR A 28 10.74 -21.38 -20.28
C THR A 28 10.80 -20.09 -21.10
N PRO A 29 11.81 -19.23 -20.90
CA PRO A 29 12.02 -18.05 -21.73
C PRO A 29 12.06 -18.37 -23.23
N GLY A 30 11.50 -17.47 -24.04
CA GLY A 30 11.44 -17.63 -25.50
C GLY A 30 10.40 -18.63 -26.04
N VAL A 31 9.65 -19.33 -25.18
CA VAL A 31 8.66 -20.34 -25.60
C VAL A 31 7.23 -19.81 -25.46
N GLY A 32 6.61 -19.44 -26.59
CA GLY A 32 5.23 -18.98 -26.67
C GLY A 32 4.99 -17.69 -25.88
N ASP A 33 3.90 -17.64 -25.12
CA ASP A 33 3.47 -16.48 -24.33
C ASP A 33 4.26 -16.28 -23.02
N TYR A 34 5.48 -16.81 -22.88
CA TYR A 34 6.28 -16.67 -21.66
C TYR A 34 6.44 -15.22 -21.22
N GLY A 35 6.13 -14.93 -19.95
CA GLY A 35 6.19 -13.59 -19.37
C GLY A 35 5.08 -12.64 -19.86
N ARG A 36 4.15 -13.09 -20.69
CA ARG A 36 3.00 -12.30 -21.15
C ARG A 36 1.79 -12.41 -20.22
N TYR A 37 0.93 -11.41 -20.32
CA TYR A 37 -0.24 -11.15 -19.50
C TYR A 37 -1.42 -10.74 -20.38
N GLY A 38 -2.62 -10.84 -19.82
CA GLY A 38 -3.85 -10.32 -20.41
C GLY A 38 -4.89 -9.99 -19.35
N LEU A 39 -5.96 -9.34 -19.79
CA LEU A 39 -7.11 -8.95 -18.98
C LEU A 39 -8.38 -9.57 -19.54
N ARG A 40 -9.21 -10.13 -18.67
CA ARG A 40 -10.59 -10.51 -18.96
C ARG A 40 -11.56 -9.72 -18.12
N ASP A 41 -12.73 -9.41 -18.64
CA ASP A 41 -13.84 -8.92 -17.82
C ASP A 41 -14.23 -10.01 -16.79
N ALA A 42 -14.46 -9.62 -15.53
CA ALA A 42 -14.65 -10.56 -14.44
C ALA A 42 -16.06 -11.14 -14.37
N ALA A 43 -17.05 -10.53 -15.02
CA ALA A 43 -18.45 -10.95 -15.01
C ALA A 43 -18.79 -11.84 -16.23
N SER A 44 -18.42 -11.42 -17.43
CA SER A 44 -18.65 -12.12 -18.70
C SER A 44 -17.52 -13.07 -19.09
N GLY A 45 -16.30 -12.86 -18.56
CA GLY A 45 -15.11 -13.61 -18.96
C GLY A 45 -14.52 -13.21 -20.32
N ALA A 46 -15.07 -12.21 -20.99
CA ALA A 46 -14.61 -11.74 -22.30
C ALA A 46 -13.16 -11.21 -22.26
N ASP A 47 -12.42 -11.38 -23.35
CA ASP A 47 -11.07 -10.86 -23.51
C ASP A 47 -11.09 -9.33 -23.70
N VAL A 48 -10.40 -8.59 -22.81
CA VAL A 48 -10.43 -7.11 -22.75
C VAL A 48 -9.14 -6.50 -23.32
N PHE A 49 -7.98 -7.07 -23.01
CA PHE A 49 -6.68 -6.56 -23.46
C PHE A 49 -5.59 -7.64 -23.34
N GLY A 50 -4.60 -7.63 -24.24
CA GLY A 50 -3.42 -8.49 -24.13
C GLY A 50 -3.68 -9.99 -24.37
N ILE A 51 -4.73 -10.34 -25.10
CA ILE A 51 -5.09 -11.73 -25.42
C ILE A 51 -5.41 -11.82 -26.91
N SER A 52 -4.88 -12.86 -27.58
CA SER A 52 -5.24 -13.27 -28.94
C SER A 52 -5.53 -14.77 -28.98
N GLY A 53 -5.95 -15.31 -30.14
CA GLY A 53 -6.16 -16.75 -30.32
C GLY A 53 -4.91 -17.59 -30.04
N ASP A 54 -3.72 -17.03 -30.25
CA ASP A 54 -2.42 -17.70 -30.08
C ASP A 54 -1.88 -17.64 -28.63
N GLY A 55 -2.50 -16.85 -27.75
CA GLY A 55 -2.13 -16.76 -26.34
C GLY A 55 -2.17 -15.35 -25.75
N LEU A 56 -1.42 -15.13 -24.67
CA LEU A 56 -1.28 -13.81 -24.05
C LEU A 56 -0.22 -12.98 -24.79
N THR A 57 -0.51 -11.70 -25.00
CA THR A 57 0.28 -10.83 -25.89
C THR A 57 0.85 -9.60 -25.19
N ALA A 58 0.30 -9.13 -24.07
CA ALA A 58 0.80 -7.92 -23.41
C ALA A 58 1.95 -8.19 -22.41
N THR A 59 2.87 -7.23 -22.24
CA THR A 59 3.85 -7.20 -21.15
C THR A 59 3.20 -6.73 -19.82
N PRO A 60 3.86 -6.91 -18.65
CA PRO A 60 3.41 -6.29 -17.41
C PRO A 60 3.16 -4.79 -17.55
N GLU A 61 4.09 -4.08 -18.20
CA GLU A 61 4.08 -2.62 -18.39
C GLU A 61 2.95 -2.18 -19.34
N GLU A 62 2.64 -2.94 -20.38
CA GLU A 62 1.51 -2.67 -21.29
C GLU A 62 0.17 -2.84 -20.57
N VAL A 63 0.05 -3.88 -19.72
CA VAL A 63 -1.13 -4.07 -18.86
C VAL A 63 -1.24 -2.96 -17.81
N GLU A 64 -0.13 -2.54 -17.19
CA GLU A 64 -0.07 -1.41 -16.26
C GLU A 64 -0.54 -0.11 -16.94
N ALA A 65 -0.06 0.16 -18.14
CA ALA A 65 -0.43 1.32 -18.94
C ALA A 65 -1.91 1.30 -19.38
N PHE A 66 -2.45 0.14 -19.77
CA PHE A 66 -3.88 -0.02 -20.06
C PHE A 66 -4.74 0.22 -18.80
N LEU A 67 -4.34 -0.37 -17.67
CA LEU A 67 -5.01 -0.20 -16.38
C LEU A 67 -4.88 1.23 -15.81
N ARG A 68 -3.88 2.02 -16.22
CA ARG A 68 -3.89 3.48 -16.00
C ARG A 68 -4.81 4.22 -16.98
N LYS A 69 -4.74 3.94 -18.29
CA LYS A 69 -5.50 4.67 -19.33
C LYS A 69 -7.03 4.67 -19.16
N GLY A 70 -7.61 3.60 -18.64
CA GLY A 70 -9.07 3.53 -18.40
C GLY A 70 -9.64 4.66 -17.52
N LEU A 71 -8.82 5.24 -16.62
CA LEU A 71 -9.20 6.40 -15.79
C LEU A 71 -9.70 7.60 -16.62
N VAL A 72 -9.17 7.77 -17.84
CA VAL A 72 -9.54 8.87 -18.75
C VAL A 72 -10.84 8.58 -19.49
N SER A 73 -11.17 7.30 -19.72
CA SER A 73 -12.38 6.86 -20.40
C SER A 73 -13.60 6.93 -19.50
N ASP A 74 -13.50 6.42 -18.27
CA ASP A 74 -14.61 6.30 -17.32
C ASP A 74 -15.17 7.70 -16.93
N TRP A 75 -14.29 8.70 -16.80
CA TRP A 75 -14.67 10.10 -16.61
C TRP A 75 -15.39 10.68 -17.84
N LYS A 76 -14.94 10.33 -19.04
CA LYS A 76 -15.49 10.86 -20.29
C LYS A 76 -16.91 10.38 -20.55
N SER A 77 -17.22 9.13 -20.22
CA SER A 77 -18.59 8.61 -20.22
C SER A 77 -19.54 9.37 -19.29
N SER A 78 -19.04 9.97 -18.21
CA SER A 78 -19.86 10.86 -17.35
C SER A 78 -20.11 12.24 -17.97
N LEU A 79 -19.26 12.70 -18.90
CA LEU A 79 -19.48 13.94 -19.65
C LEU A 79 -20.42 13.73 -20.85
N ASP A 80 -20.33 12.58 -21.53
CA ASP A 80 -21.17 12.28 -22.70
C ASP A 80 -22.67 12.16 -22.36
N VAL A 81 -23.02 11.86 -21.11
CA VAL A 81 -24.43 11.87 -20.60
C VAL A 81 -25.02 13.30 -20.55
N ALA A 82 -24.18 14.34 -20.53
CA ALA A 82 -24.63 15.74 -20.59
C ALA A 82 -24.91 16.24 -22.02
N ALA A 83 -24.69 15.42 -23.06
CA ALA A 83 -24.97 15.77 -24.44
C ALA A 83 -26.36 15.26 -24.89
N PRO A 84 -27.19 16.07 -25.59
CA PRO A 84 -28.49 15.62 -26.08
C PRO A 84 -28.34 14.53 -27.16
N ALA A 85 -28.96 13.38 -26.92
CA ALA A 85 -28.75 12.17 -27.72
C ALA A 85 -29.15 12.33 -29.20
N ARG A 86 -28.31 11.80 -30.10
CA ARG A 86 -28.67 11.53 -31.51
C ARG A 86 -28.95 10.04 -31.72
N PRO A 87 -29.97 9.67 -32.52
CA PRO A 87 -30.42 8.28 -32.62
C PRO A 87 -29.41 7.37 -33.33
N SER A 88 -29.35 6.11 -32.89
CA SER A 88 -28.42 5.11 -33.38
C SER A 88 -28.77 4.59 -34.78
N ARG A 89 -27.75 4.32 -35.59
CA ARG A 89 -27.89 3.62 -36.88
C ARG A 89 -27.37 2.19 -36.74
N ARG A 90 -28.25 1.21 -36.93
CA ARG A 90 -27.93 -0.23 -36.87
C ARG A 90 -27.04 -0.65 -38.04
N SER A 91 -26.10 -1.55 -37.77
CA SER A 91 -25.58 -2.53 -38.73
C SER A 91 -25.71 -3.95 -38.13
N ARG A 92 -25.71 -4.98 -38.98
CA ARG A 92 -25.93 -6.39 -38.61
C ARG A 92 -24.62 -7.18 -38.68
N GLY A 93 -24.58 -8.35 -38.04
CA GLY A 93 -23.59 -9.41 -38.34
C GLY A 93 -23.77 -9.99 -39.75
N PRO A 94 -22.87 -10.90 -40.19
CA PRO A 94 -23.08 -12.33 -39.87
C PRO A 94 -21.77 -13.06 -39.45
N GLU A 95 -21.78 -14.00 -38.51
CA GLU A 95 -21.95 -15.48 -38.62
C GLU A 95 -20.65 -16.30 -38.79
N ARG A 96 -20.77 -17.61 -38.55
CA ARG A 96 -19.71 -18.61 -38.34
C ARG A 96 -19.23 -19.26 -39.65
N SER A 97 -18.00 -19.80 -39.63
CA SER A 97 -17.76 -21.20 -40.05
C SER A 97 -16.39 -21.77 -39.64
N GLU A 98 -16.41 -22.75 -38.75
CA GLU A 98 -15.54 -23.95 -38.78
C GLU A 98 -16.23 -25.02 -39.67
N PRO A 99 -15.65 -26.19 -40.06
CA PRO A 99 -14.49 -26.94 -39.49
C PRO A 99 -13.43 -27.35 -40.57
N GLU A 100 -12.40 -28.21 -40.39
CA GLU A 100 -12.45 -29.63 -40.02
C GLU A 100 -11.06 -30.32 -39.81
N GLN A 101 -11.08 -31.28 -38.89
CA GLN A 101 -10.18 -32.39 -38.53
C GLN A 101 -9.08 -32.88 -39.50
N ALA A 102 -7.93 -33.28 -38.92
CA ALA A 102 -7.23 -34.54 -39.25
C ALA A 102 -6.27 -35.01 -38.12
N ALA A 103 -6.02 -36.33 -38.06
CA ALA A 103 -5.07 -37.03 -37.18
C ALA A 103 -4.36 -38.13 -38.05
N PRO A 104 -3.51 -39.09 -37.57
CA PRO A 104 -3.17 -39.44 -36.18
C PRO A 104 -1.72 -39.91 -35.87
N ALA A 105 -1.51 -40.28 -34.59
CA ALA A 105 -0.67 -41.39 -34.08
C ALA A 105 0.87 -41.44 -34.27
N ALA A 106 1.57 -41.57 -33.13
CA ALA A 106 2.66 -42.54 -32.94
C ALA A 106 2.79 -42.98 -31.46
N ARG A 107 3.31 -44.19 -31.23
CA ARG A 107 3.42 -44.84 -29.90
C ARG A 107 4.83 -44.68 -29.30
N SER A 108 4.94 -44.74 -27.98
CA SER A 108 5.92 -45.62 -27.29
C SER A 108 5.59 -45.79 -25.80
N ARG A 109 6.36 -46.62 -25.07
CA ARG A 109 6.09 -47.06 -23.69
C ARG A 109 7.29 -46.76 -22.79
N GLY A 110 7.05 -46.43 -21.51
CA GLY A 110 8.09 -46.34 -20.48
C GLY A 110 7.53 -46.60 -19.07
N ARG A 111 7.94 -47.71 -18.45
CA ARG A 111 7.67 -48.08 -17.05
C ARG A 111 8.99 -48.10 -16.29
N THR A 112 9.03 -47.59 -15.06
CA THR A 112 9.53 -48.31 -13.86
C THR A 112 9.24 -47.54 -12.57
N ASN A 113 9.27 -48.24 -11.43
CA ASN A 113 8.74 -47.79 -10.15
C ASN A 113 9.79 -47.14 -9.21
N SER A 114 9.27 -46.41 -8.21
CA SER A 114 9.58 -46.33 -6.75
C SER A 114 10.71 -47.21 -6.14
N PRO A 115 11.23 -46.95 -4.89
CA PRO A 115 10.63 -46.17 -3.78
C PRO A 115 11.63 -45.35 -2.88
N ALA A 116 11.20 -44.99 -1.66
CA ALA A 116 11.93 -44.41 -0.51
C ALA A 116 11.42 -45.08 0.81
N PRO A 117 11.83 -44.73 2.08
CA PRO A 117 12.87 -43.83 2.60
C PRO A 117 14.04 -44.65 3.27
N PRO A 118 14.35 -44.76 4.60
CA PRO A 118 13.88 -44.15 5.89
C PRO A 118 14.98 -43.40 6.73
N PRO A 119 14.65 -42.72 7.86
CA PRO A 119 15.60 -41.93 8.68
C PRO A 119 15.98 -42.53 10.07
N ARG A 120 17.08 -42.06 10.67
CA ARG A 120 17.60 -42.27 12.06
C ARG A 120 18.83 -41.36 12.27
N ASN A 121 19.28 -40.93 13.46
CA ASN A 121 18.71 -40.90 14.82
C ASN A 121 19.41 -39.78 15.66
N ARG A 122 18.85 -39.35 16.81
CA ARG A 122 19.62 -38.64 17.86
C ARG A 122 20.36 -39.66 18.75
N PRO A 123 21.46 -39.26 19.41
CA PRO A 123 21.37 -39.06 20.86
C PRO A 123 22.12 -37.81 21.35
N ALA A 124 21.93 -37.47 22.63
CA ALA A 124 22.72 -36.48 23.36
C ALA A 124 23.56 -37.18 24.45
N LEU A 125 24.68 -36.58 24.86
CA LEU A 125 25.47 -37.02 26.01
C LEU A 125 25.93 -35.85 26.87
N ARG A 126 26.08 -36.14 28.18
CA ARG A 126 26.59 -35.21 29.19
C ARG A 126 28.11 -35.09 29.11
N ILE A 127 28.64 -33.97 29.58
CA ILE A 127 30.00 -33.89 30.14
C ILE A 127 29.86 -33.55 31.63
N VAL A 128 30.70 -34.19 32.45
CA VAL A 128 30.70 -34.07 33.92
C VAL A 128 31.69 -32.99 34.37
N GLY A 129 31.45 -32.40 35.54
CA GLY A 129 32.18 -31.24 36.03
C GLY A 129 33.68 -31.47 36.27
N ARG A 130 34.38 -30.34 36.44
CA ARG A 130 35.73 -30.24 37.00
C ARG A 130 35.62 -29.43 38.28
N GLU A 131 36.24 -29.89 39.36
CA GLU A 131 36.22 -29.21 40.65
C GLU A 131 36.93 -27.84 40.56
N ALA A 132 36.46 -26.90 41.39
CA ALA A 132 37.01 -25.55 41.48
C ALA A 132 37.75 -25.37 42.80
N GLU A 133 38.93 -24.76 42.77
CA GLU A 133 39.60 -24.31 43.98
C GLU A 133 38.83 -23.15 44.64
N PRO A 134 38.81 -23.06 45.99
CA PRO A 134 38.10 -22.01 46.70
C PRO A 134 38.85 -20.67 46.64
N LEU A 135 38.62 -19.91 45.58
CA LEU A 135 38.98 -18.49 45.55
C LEU A 135 38.14 -17.72 46.58
N SER A 136 38.81 -16.89 47.39
CA SER A 136 38.16 -16.03 48.39
C SER A 136 37.06 -15.16 47.77
N PRO A 137 35.93 -14.94 48.47
CA PRO A 137 34.80 -14.23 47.89
C PRO A 137 35.14 -12.76 47.62
N THR A 138 35.26 -12.41 46.34
CA THR A 138 35.26 -11.03 45.87
C THR A 138 33.98 -10.33 46.37
N PRO A 139 34.05 -9.09 46.90
CA PRO A 139 32.83 -8.33 47.16
C PRO A 139 32.00 -8.22 45.87
N PRO A 140 30.66 -8.30 45.95
CA PRO A 140 29.83 -8.21 44.76
C PRO A 140 30.06 -6.85 44.07
N PRO A 141 30.06 -6.80 42.73
CA PRO A 141 30.13 -5.53 42.02
C PRO A 141 28.98 -4.62 42.49
N PRO A 142 29.18 -3.29 42.58
CA PRO A 142 28.10 -2.38 42.91
C PRO A 142 26.95 -2.59 41.91
N PRO A 143 25.68 -2.48 42.35
CA PRO A 143 24.54 -2.69 41.47
C PRO A 143 24.67 -1.78 40.26
N PRO A 144 24.40 -2.27 39.03
CA PRO A 144 24.54 -1.46 37.83
C PRO A 144 23.70 -0.20 37.99
N ALA A 145 24.31 0.97 37.71
CA ALA A 145 23.65 2.25 37.84
C ALA A 145 22.30 2.20 37.11
N PRO A 146 21.20 2.73 37.71
CA PRO A 146 19.87 2.58 37.17
C PRO A 146 19.84 3.08 35.73
N ALA A 147 19.54 2.17 34.80
CA ALA A 147 19.53 2.48 33.38
C ALA A 147 18.66 3.72 33.14
N PRO A 148 19.12 4.72 32.37
CA PRO A 148 18.43 6.00 32.24
C PRO A 148 16.97 5.76 31.86
N ALA A 149 16.05 6.27 32.69
CA ALA A 149 14.63 5.99 32.56
C ALA A 149 14.19 6.34 31.14
N ARG A 150 13.65 5.36 30.42
CA ARG A 150 13.29 5.55 29.00
C ARG A 150 12.32 6.72 28.90
N PRO A 151 12.59 7.72 28.03
CA PRO A 151 11.73 8.88 27.90
C PRO A 151 10.30 8.45 27.58
N ILE A 152 9.34 9.03 28.29
CA ILE A 152 7.92 8.66 28.13
C ILE A 152 7.42 9.28 26.83
N LEU A 153 7.08 8.43 25.87
CA LEU A 153 6.38 8.82 24.65
C LEU A 153 4.96 9.32 24.98
N LYS A 154 4.59 10.48 24.43
CA LYS A 154 3.27 11.09 24.58
C LYS A 154 2.76 11.52 23.21
N ILE A 155 1.53 11.14 22.86
CA ILE A 155 0.79 11.78 21.78
C ILE A 155 0.06 12.99 22.38
N ARG A 156 0.14 14.15 21.73
CA ARG A 156 -0.50 15.39 22.17
C ARG A 156 -0.58 16.41 21.03
N GLU A 157 -1.31 17.49 21.26
CA GLU A 157 -1.30 18.65 20.37
C GLU A 157 0.06 19.35 20.30
N ALA A 158 0.36 19.89 19.11
CA ALA A 158 1.47 20.78 18.85
C ALA A 158 1.20 22.19 19.44
N ARG A 159 2.21 22.70 20.15
CA ARG A 159 2.25 24.02 20.78
C ARG A 159 3.28 24.88 20.03
N PRO A 160 3.25 26.22 20.12
CA PRO A 160 4.23 27.08 19.44
C PRO A 160 5.70 26.71 19.73
N ALA A 161 6.01 26.25 20.94
CA ALA A 161 7.36 25.80 21.32
C ALA A 161 7.84 24.53 20.59
N ASP A 162 6.93 23.72 20.03
CA ASP A 162 7.28 22.49 19.31
C ASP A 162 7.70 22.76 17.85
N ALA A 163 7.56 24.00 17.37
CA ALA A 163 7.80 24.38 15.97
C ALA A 163 9.21 24.04 15.46
N ALA A 164 10.25 24.23 16.28
CA ALA A 164 11.63 23.90 15.91
C ALA A 164 11.85 22.38 15.78
N GLY A 165 11.22 21.58 16.65
CA GLY A 165 11.24 20.12 16.56
C GLY A 165 10.46 19.60 15.36
N LEU A 166 9.35 20.27 15.00
CA LEU A 166 8.58 19.99 13.79
C LEU A 166 9.37 20.33 12.52
N ALA A 167 10.02 21.49 12.45
CA ALA A 167 10.89 21.88 11.33
C ALA A 167 12.02 20.86 11.12
N ALA A 168 12.71 20.47 12.20
CA ALA A 168 13.78 19.46 12.17
C ALA A 168 13.28 18.04 11.81
N LEU A 169 12.02 17.71 12.08
CA LEU A 169 11.40 16.44 11.69
C LEU A 169 11.01 16.41 10.21
N VAL A 170 10.41 17.51 9.71
CA VAL A 170 9.89 17.63 8.33
C VAL A 170 11.01 17.89 7.33
N GLY A 171 12.04 18.66 7.72
CA GLY A 171 13.11 19.12 6.83
C GLY A 171 12.78 20.39 6.05
N GLU A 172 11.85 21.20 6.54
CA GLU A 172 11.38 22.45 5.92
C GLU A 172 11.40 23.63 6.91
N ASP A 173 11.69 24.82 6.38
CA ASP A 173 11.48 26.10 7.07
C ASP A 173 10.01 26.56 6.97
N GLY A 174 9.67 27.71 7.58
CA GLY A 174 8.31 28.26 7.61
C GLY A 174 7.28 27.50 8.48
N VAL A 175 7.63 26.31 9.00
CA VAL A 175 6.77 25.42 9.80
C VAL A 175 6.14 26.12 11.01
N ALA A 176 6.82 27.09 11.64
CA ALA A 176 6.25 27.88 12.73
C ALA A 176 5.00 28.67 12.31
N GLY A 177 5.00 29.26 11.10
CA GLY A 177 3.86 29.96 10.53
C GLY A 177 2.74 29.01 10.14
N ARG A 178 3.07 27.88 9.50
CA ARG A 178 2.10 26.82 9.15
C ARG A 178 1.40 26.28 10.41
N LEU A 179 2.16 25.98 11.47
CA LEU A 179 1.64 25.57 12.77
C LEU A 179 0.73 26.64 13.41
N ALA A 180 1.12 27.91 13.39
CA ALA A 180 0.30 28.98 13.95
C ALA A 180 -1.05 29.13 13.22
N ALA A 181 -1.07 28.98 11.89
CA ALA A 181 -2.29 29.00 11.10
C ALA A 181 -3.22 27.82 11.41
N LEU A 182 -2.68 26.59 11.46
CA LEU A 182 -3.43 25.37 11.79
C LEU A 182 -4.07 25.45 13.19
N ARG A 183 -3.29 25.88 14.20
CA ARG A 183 -3.82 26.11 15.55
C ARG A 183 -4.88 27.22 15.59
N LYS A 184 -4.80 28.24 14.74
CA LYS A 184 -5.80 29.32 14.64
C LYS A 184 -7.10 28.83 13.96
N ALA A 185 -7.02 27.84 13.07
CA ALA A 185 -8.19 27.20 12.46
C ALA A 185 -8.97 26.28 13.44
N GLY A 186 -8.42 26.00 14.62
CA GLY A 186 -8.97 25.03 15.57
C GLY A 186 -8.46 23.60 15.35
N GLU A 187 -7.50 23.40 14.45
CA GLU A 187 -7.00 22.10 14.01
C GLU A 187 -5.50 21.95 14.35
N PRO A 188 -5.13 21.88 15.66
CA PRO A 188 -3.74 21.70 16.07
C PRO A 188 -3.21 20.33 15.60
N PRO A 189 -2.09 20.28 14.86
CA PRO A 189 -1.44 19.02 14.53
C PRO A 189 -1.07 18.22 15.78
N LEU A 190 -1.06 16.90 15.67
CA LEU A 190 -0.55 16.01 16.69
C LEU A 190 0.98 15.89 16.59
N VAL A 191 1.63 15.75 17.73
CA VAL A 191 3.04 15.37 17.85
C VAL A 191 3.20 14.16 18.76
N ALA A 192 4.14 13.30 18.38
CA ALA A 192 4.71 12.28 19.22
C ALA A 192 5.96 12.87 19.92
N ASP A 193 5.80 13.20 21.19
CA ASP A 193 6.81 13.79 22.07
C ASP A 193 7.48 12.67 22.89
N GLU A 194 8.78 12.48 22.70
CA GLU A 194 9.60 11.55 23.47
C GLU A 194 10.62 12.35 24.30
N GLY A 195 10.25 12.68 25.54
CA GLY A 195 11.12 13.38 26.48
C GLY A 195 11.47 14.83 26.09
N GLY A 196 10.62 15.49 25.32
CA GLY A 196 10.85 16.82 24.75
C GLY A 196 11.30 16.80 23.28
N VAL A 197 11.62 15.62 22.72
CA VAL A 197 12.01 15.46 21.31
C VAL A 197 10.79 15.07 20.48
N ILE A 198 10.53 15.81 19.39
CA ILE A 198 9.43 15.48 18.47
C ILE A 198 9.91 14.37 17.52
N VAL A 199 9.39 13.16 17.70
CA VAL A 199 9.78 11.95 16.94
C VAL A 199 8.76 11.53 15.87
N GLY A 200 7.63 12.24 15.79
CA GLY A 200 6.60 12.06 14.77
C GLY A 200 5.51 13.13 14.88
N CYS A 201 4.71 13.28 13.83
CA CYS A 201 3.58 14.21 13.79
C CYS A 201 2.48 13.75 12.82
N ALA A 202 1.28 14.29 13.00
CA ALA A 202 0.17 14.15 12.05
C ALA A 202 -0.64 15.45 11.95
N ALA A 203 -1.04 15.82 10.74
CA ALA A 203 -1.97 16.93 10.49
C ALA A 203 -3.26 16.39 9.87
N PHE A 204 -4.39 16.95 10.28
CA PHE A 204 -5.72 16.47 9.95
C PHE A 204 -6.73 17.61 9.97
N HIS A 205 -7.84 17.46 9.23
CA HIS A 205 -8.84 18.50 9.02
C HIS A 205 -10.27 17.96 8.96
N VAL A 206 -11.22 18.80 9.36
CA VAL A 206 -12.66 18.62 9.15
C VAL A 206 -13.05 19.35 7.87
N VAL A 207 -13.52 18.60 6.87
CA VAL A 207 -13.90 19.11 5.54
C VAL A 207 -15.44 19.04 5.41
N PRO A 208 -16.15 20.18 5.43
CA PRO A 208 -17.57 20.22 5.12
C PRO A 208 -17.85 19.72 3.70
N LEU A 209 -18.94 18.97 3.53
CA LEU A 209 -19.36 18.41 2.25
C LEU A 209 -20.72 18.98 1.83
N LEU A 210 -20.90 19.26 0.54
CA LEU A 210 -22.18 19.74 0.00
C LEU A 210 -23.23 18.62 -0.10
N GLN A 211 -22.76 17.40 -0.35
CA GLN A 211 -23.57 16.23 -0.69
C GLN A 211 -23.75 15.22 0.45
N HIS A 212 -23.24 15.51 1.65
CA HIS A 212 -23.42 14.70 2.85
C HIS A 212 -23.59 15.62 4.08
N ALA A 213 -24.53 15.29 4.98
CA ALA A 213 -24.79 16.09 6.18
C ALA A 213 -23.68 16.01 7.24
N ALA A 214 -22.97 14.88 7.31
CA ALA A 214 -21.80 14.71 8.17
C ALA A 214 -20.53 15.12 7.40
N PRO A 215 -19.59 15.86 8.03
CA PRO A 215 -18.34 16.24 7.38
C PRO A 215 -17.42 15.04 7.15
N LEU A 216 -16.40 15.27 6.33
CA LEU A 216 -15.31 14.36 6.04
C LEU A 216 -14.11 14.70 6.92
N GLY A 217 -13.51 13.72 7.58
CA GLY A 217 -12.20 13.89 8.21
C GLY A 217 -11.10 13.54 7.21
N ARG A 218 -10.09 14.40 7.05
CA ARG A 218 -8.93 14.13 6.18
C ARG A 218 -7.61 14.26 6.94
N ILE A 219 -6.84 13.19 7.01
CA ILE A 219 -5.42 13.26 7.42
C ILE A 219 -4.61 13.74 6.22
N THR A 220 -3.97 14.90 6.32
CA THR A 220 -3.21 15.55 5.24
C THR A 220 -1.70 15.31 5.34
N PHE A 221 -1.19 15.04 6.54
CA PHE A 221 0.23 14.76 6.77
C PHE A 221 0.42 13.72 7.86
N LEU A 222 1.38 12.82 7.70
CA LEU A 222 1.78 11.84 8.72
C LEU A 222 3.25 11.52 8.56
N MET A 223 4.06 11.78 9.58
CA MET A 223 5.50 11.49 9.56
C MET A 223 5.98 10.90 10.89
N VAL A 224 6.93 9.96 10.81
CA VAL A 224 7.67 9.44 11.97
C VAL A 224 9.16 9.41 11.60
N ALA A 225 10.00 9.95 12.49
CA ALA A 225 11.45 10.03 12.32
C ALA A 225 12.03 8.63 12.03
N PRO A 226 12.98 8.46 11.09
CA PRO A 226 13.48 7.14 10.68
C PRO A 226 13.87 6.20 11.84
N ALA A 227 14.60 6.71 12.83
CA ALA A 227 15.02 5.96 14.03
C ALA A 227 13.87 5.58 14.98
N ALA A 228 12.70 6.24 14.87
CA ALA A 228 11.53 6.01 15.70
C ALA A 228 10.45 5.15 15.01
N ARG A 229 10.66 4.75 13.74
CA ARG A 229 9.72 3.90 12.97
C ARG A 229 9.60 2.50 13.57
N ARG A 230 8.55 1.77 13.19
CA ARG A 230 8.18 0.41 13.66
C ARG A 230 7.85 0.28 15.16
N ARG A 231 8.01 1.33 15.98
CA ARG A 231 7.70 1.38 17.42
C ARG A 231 6.22 1.66 17.77
N GLY A 232 5.30 1.49 16.82
CA GLY A 232 3.87 1.78 17.00
C GLY A 232 3.45 3.27 16.89
N ILE A 233 4.39 4.22 16.95
CA ILE A 233 4.13 5.68 16.98
C ILE A 233 3.15 6.15 15.89
N GLY A 234 3.36 5.72 14.63
CA GLY A 234 2.48 6.11 13.52
C GLY A 234 1.05 5.59 13.66
N ARG A 235 0.85 4.42 14.30
CA ARG A 235 -0.49 3.90 14.62
C ARG A 235 -1.16 4.82 15.64
N ALA A 236 -0.49 5.12 16.75
CA ALA A 236 -1.04 5.97 17.81
C ALA A 236 -1.36 7.41 17.34
N LEU A 237 -0.55 7.96 16.42
CA LEU A 237 -0.83 9.26 15.78
C LEU A 237 -2.09 9.24 14.91
N VAL A 238 -2.36 8.13 14.22
CA VAL A 238 -3.57 7.98 13.40
C VAL A 238 -4.79 7.68 14.28
N GLU A 239 -4.70 6.78 15.26
CA GLU A 239 -5.80 6.44 16.17
C GLU A 239 -6.29 7.65 17.00
N GLU A 240 -5.39 8.53 17.44
CA GLU A 240 -5.75 9.81 18.09
C GLU A 240 -6.41 10.81 17.10
N ALA A 241 -5.94 10.86 15.84
CA ALA A 241 -6.57 11.70 14.82
C ALA A 241 -7.95 11.18 14.40
N GLU A 242 -8.12 9.87 14.30
CA GLU A 242 -9.41 9.21 14.08
C GLU A 242 -10.40 9.57 15.19
N ALA A 243 -10.00 9.41 16.45
CA ALA A 243 -10.84 9.75 17.61
C ALA A 243 -11.33 11.20 17.56
N ARG A 244 -10.42 12.17 17.37
CA ARG A 244 -10.75 13.60 17.29
C ARG A 244 -11.70 13.93 16.13
N LEU A 245 -11.47 13.34 14.95
CA LEU A 245 -12.35 13.55 13.80
C LEU A 245 -13.75 12.95 14.04
N ILE A 246 -13.84 11.80 14.69
CA ILE A 246 -15.11 11.17 15.10
C ILE A 246 -15.83 12.03 16.15
N GLU A 247 -15.11 12.61 17.12
CA GLU A 247 -15.66 13.55 18.11
C GLU A 247 -16.20 14.84 17.46
N THR A 248 -15.58 15.33 16.37
CA THR A 248 -16.14 16.43 15.55
C THR A 248 -17.31 16.02 14.64
N GLY A 249 -17.75 14.76 14.71
CA GLY A 249 -18.90 14.24 13.95
C GLY A 249 -18.60 13.84 12.50
N CYS A 250 -17.34 13.61 12.13
CA CYS A 250 -16.99 13.18 10.78
C CYS A 250 -17.59 11.79 10.45
N GLY A 251 -18.44 11.73 9.42
CA GLY A 251 -19.12 10.50 8.99
C GLY A 251 -18.26 9.58 8.11
N ARG A 252 -17.07 10.04 7.72
CA ARG A 252 -16.06 9.27 6.98
C ARG A 252 -14.69 9.88 7.22
N LEU A 253 -13.66 9.06 7.25
CA LEU A 253 -12.26 9.47 7.30
C LEU A 253 -11.55 9.10 5.98
N GLU A 254 -10.63 9.94 5.53
CA GLU A 254 -9.71 9.65 4.42
C GLU A 254 -8.28 10.10 4.74
N ALA A 255 -7.31 9.47 4.08
CA ALA A 255 -5.89 9.77 4.21
C ALA A 255 -5.22 9.51 2.86
N PRO A 256 -4.91 10.56 2.08
CA PRO A 256 -4.16 10.39 0.85
C PRO A 256 -2.79 9.75 1.11
N ALA A 257 -2.56 8.59 0.50
CA ALA A 257 -1.29 7.89 0.53
C ALA A 257 -0.78 7.76 -0.90
N GLU A 258 0.29 8.49 -1.21
CA GLU A 258 0.98 8.39 -2.50
C GLU A 258 1.43 6.94 -2.76
N ILE A 259 1.13 6.44 -3.96
CA ILE A 259 1.31 5.03 -4.32
C ILE A 259 2.80 4.69 -4.48
N GLU A 260 3.62 5.65 -4.87
CA GLU A 260 5.07 5.47 -5.08
C GLU A 260 5.88 5.69 -3.79
N LEU A 261 5.29 6.30 -2.75
CA LEU A 261 5.91 6.55 -1.44
C LEU A 261 6.01 5.29 -0.53
N GLY A 262 6.18 4.13 -1.17
CA GLY A 262 6.54 2.85 -0.56
C GLY A 262 5.50 2.29 0.40
N ALA A 263 5.82 2.28 1.70
CA ALA A 263 5.11 1.46 2.69
C ALA A 263 3.79 2.09 3.23
N ALA A 264 3.41 3.29 2.81
CA ALA A 264 2.25 4.01 3.35
C ALA A 264 0.90 3.31 3.08
N PRO A 265 0.56 2.85 1.85
CA PRO A 265 -0.70 2.13 1.61
C PRO A 265 -0.79 0.82 2.40
N ASP A 266 0.37 0.23 2.69
CA ASP A 266 0.51 -1.02 3.42
C ASP A 266 0.41 -0.84 4.94
N PHE A 267 0.82 0.33 5.45
CA PHE A 267 0.57 0.79 6.81
C PHE A 267 -0.93 1.02 7.06
N PHE A 268 -1.63 1.78 6.22
CA PHE A 268 -3.06 2.03 6.36
C PHE A 268 -3.90 0.74 6.30
N ARG A 269 -3.57 -0.20 5.39
CA ARG A 269 -4.20 -1.54 5.37
C ARG A 269 -4.10 -2.28 6.72
N ARG A 270 -2.97 -2.15 7.44
CA ARG A 270 -2.77 -2.75 8.78
C ARG A 270 -3.49 -2.01 9.91
N LEU A 271 -4.04 -0.82 9.65
CA LEU A 271 -4.97 -0.13 10.54
C LEU A 271 -6.44 -0.49 10.22
N GLY A 272 -6.70 -1.30 9.18
CA GLY A 272 -8.06 -1.65 8.74
C GLY A 272 -8.65 -0.73 7.67
N TRP A 273 -7.89 0.28 7.23
CA TRP A 273 -8.33 1.22 6.19
C TRP A 273 -8.37 0.56 4.81
N SER A 274 -9.43 0.84 4.05
CA SER A 274 -9.63 0.38 2.67
C SER A 274 -9.27 1.46 1.65
N ARG A 275 -8.85 1.05 0.45
CA ARG A 275 -8.73 1.97 -0.70
C ARG A 275 -10.14 2.33 -1.18
N SER A 276 -10.41 3.62 -1.34
CA SER A 276 -11.75 4.14 -1.68
C SER A 276 -11.80 4.98 -2.95
N ALA A 277 -10.70 5.61 -3.35
CA ALA A 277 -10.62 6.51 -4.51
C ALA A 277 -9.21 6.54 -5.13
N TYR A 278 -9.10 7.14 -6.32
CA TYR A 278 -7.85 7.64 -6.88
C TYR A 278 -7.75 9.13 -6.55
N LEU A 279 -6.62 9.58 -6.00
CA LEU A 279 -6.29 11.01 -5.95
C LEU A 279 -5.70 11.44 -7.30
N TYR A 280 -6.04 12.65 -7.71
CA TYR A 280 -5.36 13.37 -8.79
C TYR A 280 -4.92 14.73 -8.25
N ASP A 281 -3.65 15.06 -8.44
CA ASP A 281 -3.10 16.37 -8.21
C ASP A 281 -2.95 17.15 -9.53
N ARG A 282 -2.78 18.46 -9.40
CA ARG A 282 -2.30 19.36 -10.46
C ARG A 282 -1.72 20.59 -9.78
N ALA A 283 -0.50 20.97 -10.15
CA ALA A 283 0.07 22.24 -9.72
C ALA A 283 -0.80 23.42 -10.19
N ALA A 284 -1.10 24.35 -9.29
CA ALA A 284 -1.69 25.64 -9.66
C ALA A 284 -0.58 26.56 -10.20
N GLU A 285 -0.83 27.24 -11.32
CA GLU A 285 0.12 28.22 -11.85
C GLU A 285 0.30 29.38 -10.84
N GLY A 286 1.56 29.73 -10.54
CA GLY A 286 1.91 30.66 -9.45
C GLY A 286 1.97 30.02 -8.05
N GLY A 287 1.55 28.77 -7.89
CA GLY A 287 1.61 28.02 -6.62
C GLY A 287 3.00 27.42 -6.35
N GLN A 288 4.04 28.24 -6.30
CA GLN A 288 5.35 27.83 -5.77
C GLN A 288 5.32 27.81 -4.24
N SER A 289 6.03 26.85 -3.64
CA SER A 289 6.25 26.80 -2.20
C SER A 289 6.89 28.11 -1.73
N ALA A 290 6.28 28.76 -0.74
CA ALA A 290 6.94 29.83 -0.01
C ALA A 290 7.81 29.20 1.08
N ASP A 291 9.13 29.35 0.92
CA ASP A 291 10.15 29.03 1.93
C ASP A 291 9.93 29.85 3.23
#